data_AF-W6ZRB4-F1
#
_entry.id   AF-W6ZRB4-F1
#
_cell.length_a   1.000
_cell.length_b   1.000
_cell.length_c   1.000
_cell.angle_alpha   90.00
_cell.angle_beta   90.00
_cell.angle_gamma   90.00
#
_symmetry.space_group_name_H-M   'P 1'
#
loop_
_entity.id
_entity.type
_entity.pdbx_description
1 polymer ?
#
loop_
_entity_poly.entity_id
_entity_poly.type
_entity_poly.pdbx_seq_one_letter_code
_entity_poly.pdbx_strand_id
1 'polypeptide(L)'
;MRYHKPPHPSLLQTVPASDFKDLLTVALDLHACSLDLLNIIPLDNVDITLYLDRHPLATAKELLIRHDNLDREYGWVLASDRACVDRVLSKFCKAGRRPSEWFEEFMSELESVRRLLEEKVAQWEKVYSHKPSFLRDG
;
A
#
# COMPACT_ATOMS: atom_id res chain seq x y z
N MET A 1 -11.46 12.17 -6.23
CA MET A 1 -11.30 11.39 -5.00
C MET A 1 -12.47 11.71 -4.07
N ARG A 2 -13.39 10.77 -3.86
CA ARG A 2 -14.45 10.92 -2.87
C ARG A 2 -13.90 10.42 -1.54
N TYR A 3 -13.51 11.34 -0.67
CA TYR A 3 -13.24 11.00 0.72
C TYR A 3 -14.50 10.38 1.30
N HIS A 4 -14.45 9.10 1.66
CA HIS A 4 -15.47 8.51 2.50
C HIS A 4 -15.41 9.27 3.82
N LYS A 5 -16.49 9.99 4.14
CA LYS A 5 -16.64 10.71 5.40
C LYS A 5 -16.33 9.71 6.51
N PRO A 6 -15.34 9.96 7.39
CA PRO A 6 -15.06 9.03 8.48
C PRO A 6 -16.35 8.82 9.27
N PRO A 7 -16.67 7.57 9.67
CA PRO A 7 -17.87 7.31 10.42
C PRO A 7 -17.86 8.16 11.69
N HIS A 8 -19.04 8.59 12.13
CA HIS A 8 -19.22 9.43 13.31
C HIS A 8 -18.35 8.91 14.48
N PRO A 9 -17.68 9.76 15.28
CA PRO A 9 -16.70 9.34 16.29
C PRO A 9 -17.20 8.25 17.27
N SER A 10 -18.50 8.18 17.50
CA SER A 10 -19.14 7.14 18.32
C SER A 10 -19.12 5.73 17.68
N LEU A 11 -19.05 5.62 16.36
CA LEU A 11 -18.94 4.35 15.62
C LEU A 11 -17.51 3.77 15.66
N LEU A 12 -16.51 4.59 15.98
CA LEU A 12 -15.11 4.16 16.16
C LEU A 12 -14.92 3.46 17.51
N GLN A 13 -15.82 3.63 18.47
CA GLN A 13 -15.76 2.87 19.73
C GLN A 13 -16.17 1.40 19.57
N THR A 14 -16.87 1.07 18.48
CA THR A 14 -17.45 -0.26 18.23
C THR A 14 -16.66 -1.09 17.23
N VAL A 15 -15.47 -0.65 16.80
CA VAL A 15 -14.67 -1.40 15.82
C VAL A 15 -14.30 -2.79 16.36
N PRO A 16 -14.70 -3.87 15.68
CA PRO A 16 -14.33 -5.22 16.05
C PRO A 16 -12.81 -5.43 15.98
N ALA A 17 -12.28 -6.25 16.88
CA ALA A 17 -10.87 -6.63 16.83
C ALA A 17 -10.53 -7.49 15.59
N SER A 18 -11.52 -8.17 15.00
CA SER A 18 -11.39 -8.90 13.74
C SER A 18 -11.01 -7.97 12.59
N ASP A 19 -11.69 -6.83 12.47
CA ASP A 19 -11.52 -5.93 11.33
C ASP A 19 -10.12 -5.28 11.33
N PHE A 20 -9.57 -5.00 12.52
CA PHE A 20 -8.18 -4.57 12.68
C PHE A 20 -7.17 -5.66 12.32
N LYS A 21 -7.45 -6.92 12.67
CA LYS A 21 -6.57 -8.04 12.31
C LYS A 21 -6.54 -8.22 10.79
N ASP A 22 -7.71 -8.14 10.14
CA ASP A 22 -7.82 -8.28 8.70
C ASP A 22 -7.11 -7.11 7.99
N LEU A 23 -7.32 -5.87 8.46
CA LEU A 23 -6.56 -4.70 8.00
C LEU A 23 -5.05 -4.94 8.06
N LEU A 24 -4.53 -5.33 9.23
CA LEU A 24 -3.10 -5.53 9.40
C LEU A 24 -2.55 -6.62 8.49
N THR A 25 -3.30 -7.71 8.31
CA THR A 25 -2.90 -8.81 7.44
C THR A 25 -2.79 -8.32 5.99
N VAL A 26 -3.84 -7.66 5.49
CA VAL A 26 -3.86 -7.13 4.11
C VAL A 26 -2.77 -6.07 3.92
N ALA A 27 -2.56 -5.18 4.88
CA ALA A 27 -1.56 -4.12 4.79
C ALA A 27 -0.13 -4.66 4.82
N LEU A 28 0.16 -5.67 5.65
CA LEU A 28 1.48 -6.32 5.72
C LEU A 28 1.80 -7.08 4.43
N ASP A 29 0.83 -7.84 3.91
CA ASP A 29 0.99 -8.56 2.65
C ASP A 29 1.22 -7.58 1.48
N LEU A 30 0.46 -6.49 1.44
CA LEU A 30 0.63 -5.45 0.44
C LEU A 30 2.01 -4.79 0.54
N HIS A 31 2.46 -4.45 1.75
CA HIS A 31 3.79 -3.89 1.97
C HIS A 31 4.90 -4.83 1.47
N ALA A 32 4.83 -6.11 1.82
CA ALA A 32 5.82 -7.11 1.40
C ALA A 32 5.86 -7.26 -0.13
N CYS A 33 4.71 -7.47 -0.77
CA CYS A 33 4.65 -7.60 -2.23
C CYS A 33 5.17 -6.36 -2.98
N SER A 34 4.87 -5.17 -2.45
CA SER A 34 5.34 -3.91 -3.03
C SER A 34 6.86 -3.75 -2.91
N LEU A 35 7.43 -4.08 -1.76
CA LEU A 35 8.88 -4.06 -1.58
C LEU A 35 9.59 -5.09 -2.46
N ASP A 36 9.07 -6.31 -2.55
CA ASP A 36 9.62 -7.35 -3.42
C ASP A 36 9.70 -6.88 -4.87
N LEU A 37 8.63 -6.28 -5.39
CA LEU A 37 8.62 -5.75 -6.75
C LEU A 37 9.64 -4.62 -6.93
N LEU A 38 9.72 -3.70 -5.97
CA LEU A 38 10.64 -2.55 -6.02
C LEU A 38 12.11 -2.97 -5.90
N ASN A 39 12.40 -4.07 -5.21
CA ASN A 39 13.75 -4.61 -5.06
C ASN A 39 14.23 -5.39 -6.29
N ILE A 40 13.31 -6.02 -7.04
CA ILE A 40 13.64 -6.82 -8.23
C ILE A 40 14.05 -5.96 -9.42
N ILE A 41 13.54 -4.72 -9.52
CA ILE A 41 13.78 -3.85 -10.68
C ILE A 41 14.83 -2.80 -10.31
N PRO A 42 16.10 -2.96 -10.75
CA PRO A 42 17.17 -2.04 -10.38
C PRO A 42 16.81 -0.60 -10.78
N LEU A 43 17.02 0.32 -9.83
CA LEU A 43 16.74 1.76 -9.93
C LEU A 43 17.56 2.47 -11.03
N ASP A 44 18.55 1.77 -11.59
CA ASP A 44 19.51 2.31 -12.54
C ASP A 44 18.94 2.22 -13.95
N ASN A 45 18.40 3.36 -14.38
CA ASN A 45 17.66 3.69 -15.61
C ASN A 45 18.22 3.24 -16.97
N VAL A 46 19.22 2.37 -17.06
CA VAL A 46 19.91 2.10 -18.32
C VAL A 46 19.32 0.91 -19.10
N ASP A 47 18.76 -0.11 -18.43
CA ASP A 47 18.27 -1.34 -19.10
C ASP A 47 16.80 -1.70 -18.81
N ILE A 48 16.00 -0.74 -18.33
CA ILE A 48 14.57 -0.95 -18.07
C ILE A 48 13.80 -1.37 -19.35
N THR A 49 14.28 -0.99 -20.54
CA THR A 49 13.70 -1.42 -21.82
C THR A 49 13.81 -2.93 -22.07
N LEU A 50 14.86 -3.57 -21.55
CA LEU A 50 15.13 -5.01 -21.67
C LEU A 50 14.45 -5.84 -20.58
N TYR A 51 14.16 -5.26 -19.40
CA TYR A 51 13.52 -5.95 -18.28
C TYR A 51 12.02 -5.72 -18.14
N LEU A 52 11.48 -4.66 -18.76
CA LEU A 52 10.04 -4.44 -18.82
C LEU A 52 9.43 -5.36 -19.87
N ASP A 53 9.16 -6.60 -19.47
CA ASP A 53 8.01 -7.36 -19.95
C ASP A 53 6.71 -6.71 -19.48
N ARG A 54 5.56 -6.99 -20.12
CA ARG A 54 4.25 -6.42 -19.70
C ARG A 54 3.92 -6.71 -18.23
N HIS A 55 4.55 -7.74 -17.66
CA HIS A 55 4.32 -8.25 -16.32
C HIS A 55 4.67 -7.25 -15.20
N PRO A 56 5.91 -6.73 -15.05
CA PRO A 56 6.24 -5.73 -14.04
C PRO A 56 5.30 -4.51 -13.95
N LEU A 57 4.95 -3.90 -15.10
CA LEU A 57 4.06 -2.74 -15.11
C LEU A 57 2.62 -3.10 -14.71
N ALA A 58 2.11 -4.24 -15.20
CA ALA A 58 0.79 -4.72 -14.83
C ALA A 58 0.72 -5.05 -13.33
N THR A 59 1.73 -5.71 -12.78
CA THR A 59 1.83 -6.04 -11.35
C THR A 59 1.89 -4.78 -10.49
N ALA A 60 2.66 -3.77 -10.88
CA ALA A 60 2.72 -2.51 -10.12
C ALA A 60 1.38 -1.77 -10.10
N LYS A 61 0.67 -1.74 -11.25
CA LYS A 61 -0.67 -1.16 -11.32
C LYS A 61 -1.67 -1.92 -10.44
N GLU A 62 -1.61 -3.24 -10.45
CA GLU A 62 -2.45 -4.08 -9.57
C GLU A 62 -2.16 -3.80 -8.09
N LEU A 63 -0.90 -3.62 -7.70
CA LEU A 63 -0.54 -3.24 -6.33
C LEU A 63 -1.09 -1.85 -5.96
N LEU A 64 -1.04 -0.87 -6.87
CA LEU A 64 -1.66 0.44 -6.64
C LEU A 64 -3.18 0.34 -6.45
N ILE A 65 -3.86 -0.49 -7.23
CA ILE A 65 -5.30 -0.78 -7.05
C ILE A 65 -5.56 -1.38 -5.66
N ARG A 66 -4.68 -2.28 -5.18
CA ARG A 66 -4.79 -2.84 -3.83
C ARG A 66 -4.57 -1.80 -2.73
N HIS A 67 -3.67 -0.83 -2.92
CA HIS A 67 -3.53 0.32 -2.01
C HIS A 67 -4.83 1.14 -1.95
N ASP A 68 -5.47 1.39 -3.09
CA ASP A 68 -6.76 2.10 -3.13
C ASP A 68 -7.89 1.29 -2.49
N ASN A 69 -7.93 -0.02 -2.69
CA ASN A 69 -8.91 -0.90 -2.05
C ASN A 69 -8.72 -0.92 -0.52
N LEU A 70 -7.48 -0.97 -0.04
CA LEU A 70 -7.17 -0.91 1.39
C LEU A 70 -7.71 0.39 2.01
N ASP A 71 -7.46 1.54 1.38
CA ASP A 71 -7.98 2.83 1.85
C ASP A 71 -9.51 2.89 1.79
N ARG A 72 -10.12 2.33 0.74
CA ARG A 72 -11.59 2.28 0.62
C ARG A 72 -12.24 1.40 1.68
N GLU A 73 -11.67 0.22 1.93
CA GLU A 73 -12.25 -0.82 2.80
C GLU A 73 -11.97 -0.57 4.27
N TYR A 74 -10.81 0.03 4.58
CA TYR A 74 -10.35 0.23 5.95
C TYR A 74 -9.98 1.67 6.28
N GLY A 75 -10.20 2.64 5.39
CA GLY A 75 -9.88 4.06 5.63
C GLY A 75 -10.57 4.66 6.87
N TRP A 76 -11.69 4.08 7.28
CA TRP A 76 -12.34 4.41 8.54
C TRP A 76 -11.56 3.93 9.77
N VAL A 77 -10.88 2.79 9.69
CA VAL A 77 -9.92 2.32 10.71
C VAL A 77 -8.70 3.23 10.73
N LEU A 78 -8.20 3.63 9.56
CA LEU A 78 -7.07 4.56 9.44
C LEU A 78 -7.40 5.94 10.02
N ALA A 79 -8.66 6.36 9.92
CA ALA A 79 -9.17 7.59 10.54
C ALA A 79 -9.62 7.42 12.01
N SER A 80 -9.44 6.24 12.61
CA SER A 80 -9.83 5.97 14.00
C SER A 80 -8.90 6.66 15.00
N ASP A 81 -9.42 6.99 16.19
CA ASP A 81 -8.59 7.61 17.22
C ASP A 81 -7.51 6.64 17.76
N ARG A 82 -6.41 7.21 18.28
CA ARG A 82 -5.27 6.46 18.83
C ARG A 82 -5.63 5.52 19.98
N ALA A 83 -6.57 5.91 20.86
CA ALA A 83 -7.03 5.07 21.96
C ALA A 83 -7.83 3.85 21.49
N CYS A 84 -8.57 3.95 20.37
CA CYS A 84 -9.21 2.81 19.72
C CYS A 84 -8.17 1.83 19.18
N VAL A 85 -7.17 2.35 18.46
CA VAL A 85 -6.05 1.56 17.93
C VAL A 85 -5.31 0.86 19.06
N ASP A 86 -4.96 1.58 20.13
CA ASP A 86 -4.29 1.01 21.31
C ASP A 86 -5.11 -0.09 21.98
N ARG A 87 -6.42 0.13 22.21
CA ARG A 87 -7.32 -0.84 22.83
C ARG A 87 -7.42 -2.14 22.04
N VAL A 88 -7.40 -2.07 20.71
CA VAL A 88 -7.52 -3.24 19.85
C VAL A 88 -6.17 -3.93 19.68
N LEU A 89 -5.12 -3.17 19.33
CA LEU A 89 -3.79 -3.73 19.08
C LEU A 89 -3.11 -4.27 20.35
N SER A 90 -3.41 -3.74 21.53
CA SER A 90 -2.91 -4.30 22.80
C SER A 90 -3.35 -5.74 23.06
N LYS A 91 -4.40 -6.23 22.39
CA LYS A 91 -4.83 -7.63 22.44
C LYS A 91 -3.92 -8.56 21.63
N PHE A 92 -3.19 -8.02 20.65
CA PHE A 92 -2.36 -8.77 19.71
C PHE A 92 -0.86 -8.55 19.93
N CYS A 93 -0.48 -7.35 20.38
CA CYS A 93 0.90 -6.96 20.61
C CYS A 93 1.13 -6.53 22.06
N LYS A 94 2.11 -7.15 22.73
CA LYS A 94 2.67 -6.68 24.00
C LYS A 94 4.06 -6.08 23.73
N ALA A 95 4.09 -4.89 23.12
CA ALA A 95 5.35 -4.19 22.86
C ALA A 95 5.67 -3.21 24.01
N GLY A 96 6.95 -2.86 24.17
CA GLY A 96 7.41 -1.83 25.13
C GLY A 96 7.04 -0.39 24.74
N ARG A 97 6.55 -0.18 23.51
CA ARG A 97 6.05 1.11 22.99
C ARG A 97 4.54 1.06 22.73
N ARG A 98 3.86 2.21 22.66
CA ARG A 98 2.40 2.23 22.48
C ARG A 98 2.01 1.68 21.11
N PRO A 99 1.00 0.79 21.00
CA PRO A 99 0.63 0.18 19.72
C PRO A 99 0.27 1.18 18.61
N SER A 100 -0.38 2.29 18.96
CA SER A 100 -0.71 3.38 18.02
C SER A 100 0.52 4.06 17.41
N GLU A 101 1.62 4.21 18.17
CA GLU A 101 2.87 4.78 17.65
C GLU A 101 3.49 3.85 16.59
N TRP A 102 3.55 2.55 16.89
CA TRP A 102 4.00 1.55 15.91
C TRP A 102 3.11 1.55 14.66
N PHE A 103 1.79 1.66 14.85
CA PHE A 103 0.83 1.65 13.75
C PHE A 103 0.96 2.88 12.84
N GLU A 104 1.19 4.06 13.41
CA GLU A 104 1.44 5.28 12.65
C GLU A 104 2.71 5.19 11.81
N GLU A 105 3.81 4.67 12.38
CA GLU A 105 5.05 4.42 11.64
C GLU A 105 4.80 3.47 10.47
N PHE A 106 4.15 2.33 10.72
CA PHE A 106 3.85 1.35 9.69
C PHE A 106 2.98 1.92 8.56
N MET A 107 1.93 2.68 8.90
CA MET A 107 1.09 3.33 7.89
C MET A 107 1.88 4.37 7.09
N SER A 108 2.81 5.08 7.72
CA SER A 108 3.68 6.03 7.03
C SER A 108 4.65 5.31 6.07
N GLU A 109 5.17 4.15 6.45
CA GLU A 109 6.01 3.32 5.57
C GLU A 109 5.20 2.81 4.38
N LEU A 110 3.99 2.30 4.61
CA LEU A 110 3.09 1.82 3.57
C LEU A 110 2.77 2.91 2.53
N GLU A 111 2.51 4.14 2.97
CA GLU A 111 2.29 5.30 2.11
C GLU A 111 3.55 5.70 1.34
N SER A 112 4.73 5.62 1.96
CA SER A 112 6.01 5.87 1.28
C SER A 112 6.24 4.87 0.14
N VAL A 113 5.99 3.58 0.39
CA VAL A 113 6.08 2.52 -0.62
C VAL A 113 5.08 2.73 -1.75
N ARG A 114 3.84 3.13 -1.43
CA ARG A 114 2.84 3.49 -2.45
C ARG A 114 3.35 4.60 -3.37
N ARG A 115 3.90 5.68 -2.82
CA ARG A 115 4.45 6.80 -3.63
C ARG A 115 5.58 6.35 -4.54
N LEU A 116 6.48 5.52 -4.03
CA LEU A 116 7.56 4.98 -4.84
C LEU A 116 7.03 4.10 -5.99
N LEU A 117 5.98 3.31 -5.75
CA LEU A 117 5.29 2.57 -6.81
C LEU A 117 4.66 3.50 -7.85
N GLU A 118 3.99 4.59 -7.43
CA GLU A 118 3.40 5.59 -8.35
C GLU A 118 4.47 6.23 -9.24
N GLU A 119 5.61 6.63 -8.65
CA GLU A 119 6.75 7.17 -9.38
C GLU A 119 7.29 6.18 -10.40
N LYS A 120 7.44 4.91 -10.01
CA LYS A 120 7.94 3.85 -10.88
C LYS A 120 6.99 3.53 -12.02
N VAL A 121 5.69 3.41 -11.74
CA VAL A 121 4.67 3.23 -12.77
C VAL A 121 4.73 4.38 -13.79
N ALA A 122 4.77 5.63 -13.33
CA ALA A 122 4.85 6.79 -14.21
C ALA A 122 6.13 6.78 -15.08
N GLN A 123 7.27 6.36 -14.52
CA GLN A 123 8.52 6.21 -15.27
C GLN A 123 8.40 5.10 -16.33
N TRP A 124 7.89 3.93 -15.96
CA TRP A 124 7.75 2.79 -16.86
C TRP A 124 6.73 3.03 -17.97
N GLU A 125 5.61 3.70 -17.69
CA GLU A 125 4.63 4.09 -18.71
C GLU A 125 5.22 5.02 -19.78
N LYS A 126 6.11 5.95 -19.37
CA LYS A 126 6.86 6.79 -20.32
C LYS A 126 7.76 5.93 -21.21
N VAL A 127 8.49 4.97 -20.66
CA VAL A 127 9.33 4.08 -21.47
C VAL A 127 8.49 3.24 -22.45
N TYR A 128 7.37 2.69 -21.99
CA TYR A 128 6.47 1.87 -22.81
C TYR A 128 5.80 2.64 -23.95
N SER A 129 5.34 3.85 -23.67
CA SER A 129 4.70 4.70 -24.68
C SER A 129 5.67 5.07 -25.81
N HIS A 130 6.97 5.17 -25.50
CA HIS A 130 8.04 5.50 -26.45
C HIS A 130 8.70 4.26 -27.09
N LYS A 131 8.31 3.02 -26.73
CA LYS A 131 8.77 1.81 -27.44
C LYS A 131 8.27 1.85 -28.90
N PRO A 132 9.18 1.71 -29.90
CA PRO A 132 8.79 1.61 -31.31
C PRO A 132 7.84 0.43 -31.54
N SER A 133 6.91 0.58 -32.49
CA SER A 133 5.82 -0.38 -32.76
C SER A 133 6.28 -1.80 -33.06
N PHE A 134 7.49 -2.00 -33.59
CA PHE A 134 8.06 -3.32 -33.92
C PHE A 134 8.54 -4.14 -32.70
N LEU A 135 8.46 -3.60 -31.48
CA LEU A 135 8.69 -4.32 -30.22
C LEU A 135 7.39 -4.53 -29.41
N ARG A 136 6.21 -4.18 -29.96
CA ARG A 136 4.92 -4.31 -29.27
C ARG A 136 4.25 -5.68 -29.44
N ASP A 137 4.69 -6.42 -30.45
CA ASP A 137 4.23 -7.78 -30.78
C ASP A 137 5.44 -8.74 -30.75
N GLY A 138 5.67 -9.33 -29.58
CA GLY A 138 6.62 -10.41 -29.33
C GLY A 138 6.06 -11.28 -28.22
#